data_AF-A0A7C7X5Q9-F1
#
_entry.id   AF-A0A7C7X5Q9-F1
#
_cell.length_a   1.000
_cell.length_b   1.000
_cell.length_c   1.000
_cell.angle_alpha   90.00
_cell.angle_beta   90.00
_cell.angle_gamma   90.00
#
_symmetry.space_group_name_H-M   'P 1'
#
loop_
_entity.id
_entity.type
_entity.pdbx_description
1 polymer ?
#
loop_
_entity_poly.entity_id
_entity_poly.type
_entity_poly.pdbx_seq_one_letter_code
_entity_poly.pdbx_strand_id
1 'polypeptide(L)' 'QFYWILVLDVLVLGYMGALPPEGIYLLIARIATAYYFIHFLVILPVLGFKEKTMPLPLSISEPVLSETHGVVKNNKMNTE' A
#
# COMPACT_ATOMS: atom_id res chain seq x y z
N GLN A 1 0.68 -5.46 0.48
CA GLN A 1 1.91 -6.29 0.38
C GLN A 1 2.76 -5.95 -0.85
N PHE A 2 2.16 -5.77 -2.04
CA PHE A 2 2.86 -5.40 -3.28
C PHE A 2 3.67 -4.10 -3.22
N TYR A 3 3.28 -3.15 -2.36
CA TYR A 3 4.05 -1.94 -2.07
C TYR A 3 5.51 -2.23 -1.67
N TRP A 4 5.75 -3.26 -0.85
CA TRP A 4 7.11 -3.61 -0.43
C TRP A 4 7.98 -4.13 -1.56
N ILE A 5 7.38 -4.83 -2.53
CA ILE A 5 8.07 -5.31 -3.72
C ILE A 5 8.51 -4.12 -4.58
N LEU A 6 7.67 -3.10 -4.75
CA LEU A 6 8.04 -1.86 -5.44
C LEU A 6 9.19 -1.15 -4.72
N VAL A 7 9.12 -1.02 -3.39
CA VAL A 7 10.18 -0.37 -2.61
C VAL A 7 11.52 -1.09 -2.77
N LEU A 8 11.52 -2.43 -2.73
CA LEU A 8 12.73 -3.22 -2.98
C LEU A 8 13.26 -3.01 -4.40
N ASP A 9 12.38 -3.02 -5.40
CA ASP A 9 12.75 -2.85 -6.81
C ASP A 9 13.37 -1.46 -7.07
N VAL A 10 12.81 -0.41 -6.46
CA VAL A 10 13.35 0.96 -6.52
C VAL A 10 14.71 1.06 -5.83
N LEU A 11 14.92 0.39 -4.71
CA LEU A 11 16.23 0.35 -4.04
C LEU A 11 17.28 -0.39 -4.89
N VAL A 12 16.91 -1.51 -5.50
CA VAL A 12 17.78 -2.27 -6.40
C VAL A 12 18.13 -1.45 -7.64
N LEU A 13 17.15 -0.79 -8.26
CA LEU A 13 17.37 0.11 -9.40
C LEU A 13 18.22 1.32 -9.05
N GLY A 14 17.97 1.93 -7.89
CA GLY A 14 18.78 3.04 -7.39
C GLY A 14 20.23 2.64 -7.16
N TYR A 15 20.46 1.44 -6.60
CA TYR A 15 21.79 0.89 -6.43
C TYR A 15 22.48 0.57 -7.76
N MET A 16 21.76 -0.07 -8.70
CA MET A 16 22.25 -0.34 -10.06
C MET A 16 22.52 0.95 -10.86
N GLY A 17 21.78 2.03 -10.60
CA GLY A 17 21.99 3.33 -11.26
C GLY A 17 23.24 4.07 -10.80
N ALA A 18 23.76 3.75 -9.61
CA ALA A 18 25.03 4.29 -9.12
C ALA A 18 26.26 3.52 -9.61
N LEU A 19 26.06 2.34 -10.23
CA LEU A 19 27.12 1.47 -10.74
C LEU A 19 27.39 1.76 -12.23
N PRO A 20 28.63 1.55 -12.71
CA PRO A 20 28.95 1.66 -14.13
C PRO A 20 28.08 0.70 -14.95
N PRO A 21 27.52 1.15 -16.08
CA PRO A 21 26.68 0.32 -16.95
C PRO A 21 27.57 -0.65 -17.76
N GLU A 22 28.17 -1.62 -17.08
CA GLU A 22 29.07 -2.61 -17.69
C GLU A 22 28.61 -4.04 -17.39
N GLY A 23 28.75 -4.92 -18.39
CA GLY A 23 28.52 -6.35 -18.26
C GLY A 23 27.11 -6.73 -17.80
N ILE A 24 27.04 -7.57 -16.77
CA ILE A 24 25.80 -8.20 -16.28
C ILE A 24 24.85 -7.20 -15.59
N TYR A 25 25.39 -6.11 -15.01
CA TYR A 25 24.61 -5.10 -14.28
C TYR A 25 23.68 -4.33 -15.19
N LEU A 26 24.09 -4.09 -16.44
CA LEU A 26 23.28 -3.44 -17.47
C LEU A 26 22.04 -4.28 -17.83
N LEU A 27 22.20 -5.61 -17.90
CA LEU A 27 21.11 -6.53 -18.17
C LEU A 27 20.11 -6.57 -17.00
N ILE A 28 20.63 -6.63 -15.77
CA ILE A 28 19.82 -6.63 -14.54
C ILE A 28 19.03 -5.33 -14.43
N ALA A 29 19.66 -4.17 -14.62
CA ALA A 29 19.00 -2.88 -14.61
C ALA A 29 17.86 -2.79 -15.66
N ARG A 30 18.07 -3.37 -16.85
CA ARG A 30 17.06 -3.41 -17.91
C ARG A 30 15.86 -4.31 -17.54
N ILE A 31 16.11 -5.45 -16.90
CA ILE A 31 15.03 -6.33 -16.43
C ILE A 31 14.28 -5.69 -15.26
N ALA A 32 15.00 -5.09 -14.31
CA ALA A 32 14.41 -4.40 -13.17
C ALA A 32 13.54 -3.22 -13.61
N THR A 33 14.01 -2.40 -14.56
CA THR A 33 13.18 -1.31 -15.12
C THR A 33 11.95 -1.84 -15.86
N ALA A 34 12.06 -2.95 -16.60
CA ALA A 34 10.89 -3.59 -17.21
C ALA A 34 9.89 -4.09 -16.15
N TYR A 35 10.38 -4.70 -15.07
CA TYR A 35 9.54 -5.13 -13.94
C TYR A 35 8.84 -3.95 -13.26
N TYR A 36 9.53 -2.84 -13.05
CA TYR A 36 8.97 -1.59 -12.52
C TYR A 36 7.75 -1.11 -13.34
N PHE A 37 7.85 -1.10 -14.68
CA PHE A 37 6.73 -0.74 -15.55
C PHE A 37 5.58 -1.75 -15.48
N ILE A 38 5.87 -3.05 -15.46
CA ILE A 38 4.84 -4.10 -15.32
C ILE A 38 4.10 -3.96 -13.98
N HIS A 39 4.80 -3.58 -12.92
CA HIS A 39 4.18 -3.36 -11.62
C HIS A 39 3.11 -2.26 -11.68
N PHE A 40 3.44 -1.12 -12.29
CA PHE A 40 2.48 -0.03 -12.44
C PHE A 40 1.34 -0.37 -13.42
N LEU A 41 1.65 -1.00 -14.56
CA LEU A 41 0.68 -1.22 -15.63
C LEU A 41 -0.22 -2.44 -15.42
N VAL A 42 0.23 -3.44 -14.66
CA VAL A 42 -0.50 -4.71 -14.47
C VAL A 42 -0.86 -4.92 -13.00
N ILE A 43 0.11 -4.78 -12.09
CA ILE A 43 -0.11 -5.12 -10.67
C ILE A 43 -1.08 -4.13 -10.02
N LEU A 44 -0.95 -2.83 -10.28
CA LEU A 44 -1.89 -1.83 -9.75
C LEU A 44 -3.34 -2.00 -10.26
N PRO A 45 -3.61 -2.10 -11.57
CA PRO A 45 -4.99 -2.29 -12.04
C PRO A 45 -5.58 -3.62 -11.57
N VAL A 46 -4.81 -4.71 -11.54
CA VAL A 46 -5.29 -6.02 -11.07
C VAL A 46 -5.58 -6.02 -9.57
N LEU A 47 -4.74 -5.36 -8.76
CA LEU A 47 -4.93 -5.24 -7.31
C LEU A 47 -6.14 -4.34 -6.99
N GLY A 48 -6.24 -3.18 -7.65
CA GLY A 48 -7.39 -2.29 -7.51
C GLY A 48 -8.71 -2.94 -7.93
N PHE A 49 -8.66 -3.90 -8.86
CA PHE A 49 -9.84 -4.69 -9.24
C PHE A 49 -10.19 -5.80 -8.23
N LYS A 50 -9.19 -6.34 -7.52
CA LYS A 50 -9.38 -7.48 -6.60
C LYS A 50 -9.72 -7.04 -5.18
N GLU A 51 -9.36 -5.82 -4.78
CA GLU A 51 -9.69 -5.32 -3.45
C GLU A 51 -11.12 -4.78 -3.40
N LYS A 52 -12.02 -5.60 -2.83
CA LYS A 52 -13.30 -5.14 -2.29
C LYS A 52 -12.98 -4.14 -1.17
N THR A 53 -13.16 -2.85 -1.45
CA THR A 53 -13.05 -1.78 -0.45
C THR A 53 -13.79 -2.22 0.80
N MET A 54 -13.08 -2.42 1.91
CA MET A 54 -13.72 -2.39 3.23
C MET A 54 -14.48 -1.06 3.29
N PRO A 55 -15.72 -1.05 3.80
CA PRO A 55 -16.57 0.14 3.78
C PRO A 55 -15.77 1.28 4.41
N LEU A 56 -15.44 2.27 3.58
CA LEU A 56 -14.86 3.51 4.04
C LEU A 56 -15.90 4.11 5.00
N PRO A 57 -15.53 4.45 6.26
CA PRO A 57 -16.45 5.12 7.16
C PRO A 57 -16.92 6.40 6.47
N LEU A 58 -18.23 6.64 6.51
CA LEU A 58 -18.91 7.63 5.66
C LEU A 58 -18.56 9.07 6.06
N SER A 59 -17.83 9.26 7.16
CA SER A 59 -17.30 10.56 7.59
C SER A 59 -16.18 10.41 8.63
N ILE A 60 -15.24 11.37 8.65
CA ILE A 60 -14.21 11.53 9.69
C ILE A 60 -14.84 11.66 11.10
N SER A 61 -16.13 12.02 11.19
CA SER A 61 -16.86 12.17 12.45
C SER A 61 -17.36 10.84 13.04
N GLU A 62 -17.49 9.77 12.27
CA GLU A 62 -17.95 8.46 12.79
C GLU A 62 -16.95 7.78 13.75
N PRO A 63 -15.63 7.70 13.45
CA PRO A 63 -14.70 6.99 14.34
C PRO A 63 -14.61 7.59 15.74
N VAL A 64 -14.89 8.89 15.90
CA VAL A 64 -14.91 9.55 17.23
C VAL A 64 -16.28 9.48 17.93
N LEU A 65 -17.38 9.39 17.17
CA LEU A 65 -18.74 9.31 17.73
C LEU A 65 -19.13 7.89 18.15
N SER A 66 -18.57 6.85 17.52
CA SER A 66 -18.81 5.45 17.92
C SER A 66 -18.30 5.15 19.34
N GLU A 67 -17.18 5.73 19.75
CA GLU A 67 -16.67 5.58 21.13
C GLU A 67 -17.59 6.25 22.15
N THR A 68 -18.16 7.41 21.81
CA THR A 68 -19.01 8.20 22.71
C THR A 68 -20.35 7.51 22.98
N HIS A 69 -21.00 6.93 21.96
CA HIS A 69 -22.28 6.22 22.15
C HIS A 69 -22.14 4.93 22.99
N GLY A 70 -21.00 4.24 22.89
CA GLY A 70 -20.71 3.07 23.73
C GLY A 70 -20.58 3.43 25.21
N VAL A 71 -19.86 4.51 25.53
CA VAL A 71 -19.63 4.97 26.90
C VAL A 71 -20.91 5.50 27.56
N VAL A 72 -21.74 6.26 26.84
CA VAL A 72 -23.00 6.81 27.38
C VAL A 72 -24.00 5.69 27.73
N LYS A 73 -24.07 4.61 26.93
CA LYS A 73 -24.97 3.49 27.22
C LYS A 73 -24.57 2.72 28.49
N ASN A 74 -23.28 2.50 28.70
CA ASN A 74 -22.78 1.79 29.88
C ASN A 74 -23.01 2.56 31.19
N ASN A 75 -22.90 3.89 31.15
CA ASN A 75 -23.12 4.73 32.34
C ASN A 75 -24.61 4.83 32.74
N LYS A 76 -25.53 4.74 31.78
CA LYS A 76 -26.98 4.73 32.06
C LYS A 76 -27.48 3.38 32.57
N MET A 77 -26.87 2.26 32.17
CA MET A 77 -27.25 0.92 32.64
C MET A 77 -26.69 0.59 34.04
N ASN A 78 -25.73 1.39 34.53
CA ASN A 78 -25.17 1.29 35.88
C ASN A 78 -25.95 2.11 36.93
N THR A 79 -26.79 3.04 36.50
CA THR A 79 -27.49 4.00 37.38
C THR A 79 -28.99 3.76 37.55
N GLU A 80 -29.51 2.65 37.01
CA GLU A 80 -30.81 2.06 37.38
C GLU A 80 -30.59 0.78 38.20
#